data_AF-A0A9D7EM47-F1
#
_entry.id   AF-A0A9D7EM47-F1
#
_cell.length_a   1.000
_cell.length_b   1.000
_cell.length_c   1.000
_cell.angle_alpha   90.00
_cell.angle_beta   90.00
_cell.angle_gamma   90.00
#
_symmetry.space_group_name_H-M   'P 1'
#
loop_
_entity.id
_entity.type
_entity.pdbx_description
1 polymer ?
#
loop_
_entity_poly.entity_id
_entity_poly.type
_entity_poly.pdbx_seq_one_letter_code
_entity_poly.pdbx_strand_id
1 'polypeptide(L)'
;MERVEFTLGGPPLVVPARGCILLVRFRLAGHQEMDSVFCDYGTLSGRALQLFNCRTKTFLIHATVPCDYALKVGIMTLPAEQVGEVFQLPTPPWYHRLEEDALALARQSQHLAVEVRLVDLFRATAGSKQ
;
A
#
# COMPACT_ATOMS: atom_id res chain seq x y z
N MET A 1 0.40 7.99 -10.80
CA MET A 1 1.03 8.26 -9.49
C MET A 1 1.61 9.65 -9.59
N GLU A 2 1.23 10.54 -8.67
CA GLU A 2 1.61 11.95 -8.69
C GLU A 2 2.23 12.32 -7.34
N ARG A 3 3.27 13.14 -7.35
CA ARG A 3 3.90 13.60 -6.12
C ARG A 3 3.02 14.66 -5.46
N VAL A 4 2.83 14.54 -4.15
CA VAL A 4 2.18 15.56 -3.32
C VAL A 4 3.27 16.45 -2.75
N GLU A 5 3.13 17.76 -2.87
CA GLU A 5 4.04 18.70 -2.22
C GLU A 5 3.88 18.59 -0.70
N PHE A 6 4.95 18.15 -0.04
CA PHE A 6 5.02 18.02 1.41
C PHE A 6 6.18 18.86 1.92
N THR A 7 5.86 19.88 2.72
CA THR A 7 6.83 20.75 3.38
C THR A 7 6.40 21.01 4.81
N LEU A 8 7.37 21.20 5.71
CA LEU A 8 7.13 21.47 7.14
C LEU A 8 6.32 22.74 7.41
N GLY A 9 6.27 23.68 6.47
CA GLY A 9 5.45 24.89 6.53
C GLY A 9 4.20 24.84 5.66
N GLY A 10 3.89 23.67 5.10
CA GLY A 10 2.76 23.47 4.21
C GLY A 10 1.42 23.38 4.94
N PRO A 11 0.34 23.04 4.20
CA PRO A 11 -0.98 22.86 4.78
C PRO A 11 -0.96 21.79 5.89
N PRO A 12 -1.72 21.98 6.98
CA PRO A 12 -1.78 21.01 8.07
C PRO A 12 -2.49 19.71 7.67
N LEU A 13 -3.17 19.69 6.52
CA LEU A 13 -3.95 18.56 6.05
C LEU A 13 -3.38 18.06 4.71
N VAL A 14 -3.02 16.78 4.67
CA VAL A 14 -2.51 16.09 3.48
C VAL A 14 -3.57 15.10 3.03
N VAL A 15 -4.36 15.46 2.02
CA VAL A 15 -5.49 14.68 1.54
C VAL A 15 -5.31 14.42 0.05
N PRO A 16 -5.44 13.15 -0.41
CA PRO A 16 -5.35 12.83 -1.82
C PRO A 16 -6.61 13.27 -2.57
N ALA A 17 -6.52 13.35 -3.90
CA ALA A 17 -7.69 13.54 -4.75
C ALA A 17 -8.76 12.45 -4.55
N ARG A 18 -10.01 12.73 -4.95
CA ARG A 18 -11.11 11.76 -4.83
C ARG A 18 -10.77 10.46 -5.59
N GLY A 19 -10.98 9.32 -4.93
CA GLY A 19 -10.67 8.01 -5.50
C GLY A 19 -9.17 7.67 -5.49
N CYS A 20 -8.35 8.48 -4.82
CA CYS A 20 -6.93 8.22 -4.60
C CYS A 20 -6.66 7.93 -3.12
N ILE A 21 -5.49 7.36 -2.87
CA ILE A 21 -4.89 7.18 -1.54
C ILE A 21 -3.49 7.80 -1.54
N LEU A 22 -2.92 7.97 -0.35
CA LEU A 22 -1.53 8.38 -0.19
C LEU A 22 -0.61 7.15 -0.15
N LEU A 23 0.53 7.24 -0.81
CA LEU A 23 1.70 6.40 -0.60
C LEU A 23 2.76 7.28 0.06
N VAL A 24 3.07 6.99 1.33
CA VAL A 24 4.08 7.73 2.09
C VAL A 24 5.32 6.86 2.20
N ARG A 25 6.45 7.39 1.73
CA ARG A 25 7.76 6.77 1.86
C ARG A 25 8.54 7.47 2.96
N PHE A 26 9.06 6.69 3.89
CA PHE A 26 9.73 7.22 5.07
C PHE A 26 10.94 6.37 5.45
N ARG A 27 11.80 6.90 6.30
CA ARG A 27 12.98 6.20 6.83
C ARG A 27 12.89 6.11 8.34
N LEU A 28 12.80 4.90 8.87
CA LEU A 28 12.87 4.68 10.31
C LEU A 28 14.27 5.03 10.85
N ALA A 29 14.31 5.51 12.09
CA ALA A 29 15.57 5.87 12.74
C ALA A 29 16.52 4.64 12.79
N GLY A 30 17.74 4.81 12.28
CA GLY A 30 18.75 3.75 12.23
C GLY A 30 18.64 2.82 11.02
N HIS A 31 17.63 2.97 10.16
CA HIS A 31 17.50 2.19 8.93
C HIS A 31 18.11 2.96 7.73
N GLN A 32 18.79 2.26 6.83
CA GLN A 32 19.27 2.86 5.57
C GLN A 32 18.19 2.82 4.48
N GLU A 33 17.33 1.81 4.50
CA GLU A 33 16.28 1.60 3.52
C GLU A 33 15.06 2.51 3.78
N MET A 34 14.31 2.76 2.71
CA MET A 34 13.04 3.47 2.80
C MET A 34 11.90 2.47 2.93
N ASP A 35 11.10 2.64 3.96
CA ASP A 35 9.83 1.98 4.14
C ASP A 35 8.71 2.72 3.42
N SER A 36 7.56 2.05 3.28
CA SER A 36 6.39 2.65 2.67
C SER A 36 5.10 2.20 3.35
N VAL A 37 4.12 3.11 3.39
CA VAL A 37 2.77 2.84 3.89
C VAL A 37 1.74 3.51 3.01
N PHE A 38 0.58 2.89 2.88
CA PHE A 38 -0.56 3.44 2.16
C PHE A 38 -1.60 3.95 3.16
N CYS A 39 -2.11 5.17 3.01
CA CYS A 39 -3.06 5.76 3.96
C CYS A 39 -4.16 6.56 3.24
N ASP A 40 -5.29 6.76 3.92
CA ASP A 40 -6.41 7.52 3.35
C ASP A 40 -6.10 9.03 3.37
N TYR A 41 -5.48 9.54 4.44
CA TYR A 41 -5.05 10.93 4.58
C TYR A 41 -4.02 11.09 5.72
N GLY A 42 -3.47 12.28 5.88
CA GLY A 42 -2.61 12.65 7.00
C GLY A 42 -2.81 14.07 7.49
N THR A 43 -2.33 14.36 8.70
CA THR A 43 -2.29 15.69 9.29
C THR A 43 -0.87 16.01 9.77
N LEU A 44 -0.37 17.20 9.43
CA LEU A 44 0.89 17.72 9.90
C LEU A 44 0.62 18.61 11.13
N SER A 45 1.17 18.21 12.28
CA SER A 45 1.11 18.98 13.53
C SER A 45 2.53 19.24 14.02
N GLY A 46 2.98 20.49 13.90
CA GLY A 46 4.36 20.86 14.18
C GLY A 46 5.35 20.12 13.28
N ARG A 47 6.13 19.20 13.87
CA ARG A 47 7.10 18.35 13.16
C ARG A 47 6.68 16.88 13.07
N ALA A 48 5.41 16.58 13.33
CA ALA A 48 4.89 15.22 13.26
C ALA A 48 3.80 15.12 12.18
N LEU A 49 3.97 14.16 11.27
CA LEU A 49 2.95 13.74 10.32
C LEU A 49 2.18 12.56 10.91
N GLN A 50 0.92 12.78 11.23
CA GLN A 50 0.00 11.73 11.66
C GLN A 50 -0.77 11.21 10.44
N LEU A 51 -0.66 9.93 10.16
CA LEU A 51 -1.28 9.24 9.03
C LEU A 51 -2.44 8.39 9.54
N PHE A 52 -3.56 8.41 8.81
CA PHE A 52 -4.80 7.76 9.21
C PHE A 52 -5.19 6.64 8.25
N ASN A 53 -5.76 5.58 8.83
CA ASN A 53 -6.18 4.37 8.12
C ASN A 53 -5.05 3.78 7.26
N CYS A 54 -3.85 3.73 7.84
CA CYS A 54 -2.67 3.14 7.28
C CYS A 54 -2.85 1.65 7.00
N ARG A 55 -2.30 1.20 5.88
CA ARG A 55 -2.30 -0.18 5.41
C ARG A 55 -0.97 -0.47 4.73
N THR A 56 -0.53 -1.71 4.82
CA THR A 56 0.59 -2.22 4.04
C THR A 56 0.09 -3.26 3.03
N LYS A 57 0.79 -3.36 1.90
CA LYS A 57 0.51 -4.38 0.90
C LYS A 57 1.20 -5.67 1.33
N THR A 58 0.46 -6.76 1.43
CA THR A 58 1.01 -8.09 1.70
C THR A 58 0.39 -9.10 0.72
N PHE A 59 0.85 -10.35 0.76
CA PHE A 59 0.37 -11.43 -0.08
C PHE A 59 -0.05 -12.63 0.76
N LEU A 60 -0.97 -13.44 0.22
CA LEU A 60 -1.32 -14.73 0.83
C LEU A 60 -0.15 -15.73 0.69
N ILE A 61 0.54 -15.99 1.80
CA ILE A 61 1.77 -16.81 1.87
C ILE A 61 1.53 -18.29 1.52
N HIS A 62 0.28 -18.78 1.64
CA HIS A 62 -0.08 -20.18 1.39
C HIS A 62 -0.69 -20.44 0.01
N ALA A 63 -0.53 -19.51 -0.94
CA ALA A 63 -1.14 -19.61 -2.26
C ALA A 63 -0.13 -19.98 -3.34
N THR A 64 -0.50 -20.91 -4.23
CA THR A 64 0.28 -21.25 -5.44
C THR A 64 0.31 -20.08 -6.44
N VAL A 65 -0.69 -19.20 -6.37
CA VAL A 65 -0.73 -17.91 -7.08
C VAL A 65 -0.74 -16.81 -6.03
N PRO A 66 0.26 -15.92 -5.98
CA PRO A 66 0.28 -14.85 -5.00
C PRO A 66 -0.90 -13.91 -5.26
N CYS A 67 -1.70 -13.65 -4.22
CA CYS A 67 -2.78 -12.68 -4.24
C CYS A 67 -2.51 -11.61 -3.19
N ASP A 68 -2.41 -10.38 -3.66
CA ASP A 68 -2.15 -9.22 -2.84
C ASP A 68 -3.39 -8.77 -2.07
N TYR A 69 -3.21 -8.31 -0.84
CA TYR A 69 -4.25 -7.64 -0.08
C TYR A 69 -3.68 -6.56 0.85
N ALA A 70 -4.53 -5.64 1.26
CA ALA A 70 -4.17 -4.61 2.23
C ALA A 70 -4.34 -5.12 3.66
N LEU A 71 -3.24 -5.15 4.42
CA LEU A 71 -3.22 -5.44 5.85
C LEU A 71 -3.36 -4.14 6.64
N LYS A 72 -4.25 -4.09 7.65
CA LYS A 72 -4.47 -2.89 8.45
C LYS A 72 -3.29 -2.63 9.38
N VAL A 73 -2.79 -1.39 9.34
CA VAL A 73 -1.80 -0.87 10.29
C VAL A 73 -2.46 0.07 11.30
N GLY A 74 -3.46 0.84 10.88
CA GLY A 74 -4.22 1.74 11.77
C GLY A 74 -3.77 3.19 11.66
N ILE A 75 -3.36 3.82 12.76
CA ILE A 75 -2.85 5.19 12.77
C ILE A 75 -1.34 5.14 12.97
N MET A 76 -0.59 5.94 12.22
CA MET A 76 0.87 5.99 12.32
C MET A 76 1.34 7.43 12.45
N THR A 77 2.25 7.68 13.38
CA THR A 77 2.85 9.01 13.57
C THR A 77 4.30 8.95 13.16
N LEU A 78 4.70 9.80 12.23
CA LEU A 78 6.06 9.90 11.73
C LEU A 78 6.64 11.29 12.03
N PRO A 79 7.89 11.40 12.50
CA PRO A 79 8.62 12.65 12.44
C PRO A 79 8.72 13.11 10.98
N ALA A 80 8.40 14.37 10.71
CA ALA A 80 8.32 14.89 9.36
C ALA A 80 9.68 14.89 8.65
N GLU A 81 10.79 14.96 9.38
CA GLU A 81 12.14 14.80 8.86
C GLU A 81 12.45 13.37 8.39
N GLN A 82 11.67 12.37 8.83
CA GLN A 82 11.77 10.99 8.38
C GLN A 82 10.94 10.71 7.13
N VAL A 83 10.04 11.62 6.76
CA VAL A 83 9.22 11.52 5.56
C VAL A 83 10.07 11.93 4.36
N GLY A 84 10.33 10.99 3.45
CA GLY A 84 11.11 11.27 2.25
C GLY A 84 10.23 11.78 1.10
N GLU A 85 9.18 11.02 0.77
CA GLU A 85 8.29 11.34 -0.35
C GLU A 85 6.84 11.01 -0.01
N VAL A 86 5.93 11.85 -0.49
CA VAL A 86 4.49 11.60 -0.44
C VAL A 86 3.95 11.61 -1.86
N PHE A 87 3.23 10.56 -2.21
CA PHE A 87 2.57 10.42 -3.50
C PHE A 87 1.08 10.21 -3.30
N GLN A 88 0.30 10.64 -4.27
CA GLN A 88 -1.07 10.19 -4.46
C GLN A 88 -1.16 9.22 -5.64
N LEU A 89 -2.01 8.22 -5.52
CA LEU A 89 -2.29 7.27 -6.59
C LEU A 89 -3.76 6.84 -6.54
N PRO A 90 -4.38 6.51 -7.69
CA PRO A 90 -5.70 5.88 -7.71
C PRO A 90 -5.74 4.68 -6.77
N THR A 91 -6.84 4.51 -6.03
CA THR A 91 -7.00 3.40 -5.09
C THR A 91 -6.79 2.07 -5.80
N PRO A 92 -5.74 1.30 -5.45
CA PRO A 92 -5.49 0.01 -6.07
C PRO A 92 -6.62 -0.99 -5.78
N PRO A 93 -6.86 -1.96 -6.68
CA PRO A 93 -7.95 -2.93 -6.51
C PRO A 93 -7.78 -3.84 -5.29
N TRP A 94 -6.56 -4.03 -4.78
CA TRP A 94 -6.29 -4.79 -3.55
C TRP A 94 -6.45 -3.94 -2.27
N TYR A 95 -6.63 -2.62 -2.39
CA TYR A 95 -6.72 -1.70 -1.27
C TYR A 95 -8.16 -1.62 -0.74
N HIS A 96 -8.53 -2.59 0.08
CA HIS A 96 -9.82 -2.59 0.77
C HIS A 96 -9.71 -1.98 2.16
N ARG A 97 -10.73 -1.20 2.55
CA ARG A 97 -10.72 -0.48 3.82
C ARG A 97 -10.99 -1.40 5.01
N LEU A 98 -11.85 -2.39 4.81
CA LEU A 98 -12.10 -3.47 5.75
C LEU A 98 -11.12 -4.60 5.43
N GLU A 99 -10.36 -5.03 6.44
CA GLU A 99 -9.36 -6.10 6.26
C GLU A 99 -10.03 -7.44 5.92
N GLU A 100 -11.21 -7.70 6.49
CA GLU A 100 -12.02 -8.88 6.21
C GLU A 100 -12.40 -8.96 4.72
N ASP A 101 -12.83 -7.84 4.13
CA ASP A 101 -13.13 -7.76 2.69
C ASP A 101 -11.86 -7.95 1.85
N ALA A 102 -10.74 -7.35 2.28
CA ALA A 102 -9.45 -7.50 1.60
C ALA A 102 -9.04 -8.98 1.53
N LEU A 103 -9.17 -9.68 2.65
CA LEU A 103 -8.84 -11.09 2.78
C LEU A 103 -9.82 -12.00 2.01
N ALA A 104 -11.12 -11.69 2.07
CA ALA A 104 -12.14 -12.43 1.33
C ALA A 104 -11.90 -12.33 -0.18
N LEU A 105 -11.61 -11.13 -0.70
CA LEU A 105 -11.32 -10.93 -2.12
C LEU A 105 -10.03 -11.65 -2.55
N ALA A 106 -8.98 -11.61 -1.72
CA ALA A 106 -7.74 -12.30 -2.03
C ALA A 106 -7.95 -13.82 -2.10
N ARG A 107 -8.75 -14.40 -1.19
CA ARG A 107 -9.13 -15.82 -1.22
C ARG A 107 -9.98 -16.17 -2.43
N GLN A 108 -10.96 -15.33 -2.77
CA GLN A 108 -11.78 -15.54 -3.97
C GLN A 108 -10.94 -15.49 -5.25
N SER A 109 -10.03 -14.52 -5.34
CA SER A 109 -9.10 -14.38 -6.48
C SER A 109 -8.20 -15.60 -6.61
N GLN A 110 -7.71 -16.12 -5.48
CA GLN A 110 -6.93 -17.36 -5.44
C GLN A 110 -7.75 -18.56 -5.95
N HIS A 111 -8.99 -18.72 -5.49
CA HIS A 111 -9.86 -19.80 -5.93
C HIS A 111 -10.08 -19.77 -7.44
N LEU A 112 -10.44 -18.58 -7.96
CA LEU A 112 -10.62 -18.37 -9.39
C LEU A 112 -9.33 -18.69 -10.17
N ALA A 113 -8.17 -18.25 -9.66
CA ALA A 113 -6.89 -18.51 -10.31
C ALA A 113 -6.56 -20.01 -10.41
N VAL A 114 -6.94 -20.80 -9.41
CA VAL A 114 -6.82 -22.26 -9.44
C VAL A 114 -7.81 -22.86 -10.45
N GLU A 115 -9.07 -22.43 -10.44
CA GLU A 115 -10.11 -22.91 -11.37
C GLU A 115 -9.74 -22.69 -12.84
N VAL A 116 -9.21 -21.50 -13.17
CA VAL A 116 -8.81 -21.17 -14.56
C VAL A 116 -7.41 -21.69 -14.92
N ARG A 117 -6.77 -22.47 -14.04
CA ARG A 117 -5.43 -23.04 -14.22
C ARG A 117 -4.37 -21.98 -14.56
N LEU A 118 -4.48 -20.79 -13.96
CA LEU A 118 -3.53 -19.69 -14.17
C LEU A 118 -2.09 -20.11 -13.83
N VAL A 119 -1.90 -21.02 -12.86
CA VAL A 119 -0.61 -21.63 -12.54
C VAL A 119 0.02 -22.34 -13.73
N ASP A 120 -0.77 -23.08 -14.51
CA ASP A 120 -0.27 -23.82 -15.67
C ASP A 120 0.09 -22.85 -16.81
N LEU A 121 -0.68 -21.77 -16.94
CA LEU A 121 -0.40 -20.67 -17.87
C LEU A 121 0.91 -19.95 -17.52
N PHE A 122 1.11 -19.59 -16.25
CA PHE A 122 2.36 -18.99 -15.78
C PHE A 122 3.55 -19.92 -15.99
N ARG A 123 3.41 -21.22 -15.69
CA ARG A 123 4.47 -22.22 -15.96
C ARG A 123 4.79 -22.36 -17.44
N ALA A 124 3.79 -22.38 -18.31
CA ALA A 124 4.00 -22.44 -19.75
C ALA A 124 4.75 -21.20 -20.28
N THR A 125 4.44 -20.01 -19.77
CA THR A 125 5.14 -18.78 -20.15
C THR A 125 6.54 -18.65 -19.54
N ALA A 126 6.75 -19.15 -18.31
CA ALA A 126 8.05 -19.11 -17.63
C ALA A 126 9.02 -20.20 -18.14
N GLY A 127 8.50 -21.28 -18.71
CA GLY A 127 9.25 -22.39 -19.31
C GLY A 127 9.68 -22.18 -20.77
N SER A 128 9.46 -21.00 -21.35
CA SER A 128 9.89 -20.69 -22.72
C SER A 128 11.28 -20.07 -22.74
N LYS A 129 12.29 -20.82 -22.29
CA LYS A 129 13.68 -20.63 -22.73
C LYS A 129 14.15 -21.95 -23.32
N GLN A 130 14.19 -21.99 -24.65
CA GLN A 130 14.97 -22.97 -25.41
C GLN A 130 16.45 -22.84 -25.07
#